data_AF-A0AAW3YMP9-F1
#
_entry.id   AF-A0AAW3YMP9-F1
#
_cell.length_a   1.000
_cell.length_b   1.000
_cell.length_c   1.000
_cell.angle_alpha   90.00
_cell.angle_beta   90.00
_cell.angle_gamma   90.00
#
_symmetry.space_group_name_H-M   'P 1'
#
loop_
_entity.id
_entity.type
_entity.pdbx_description
1 polymer ?
#
loop_
_entity_poly.entity_id
_entity_poly.type
_entity_poly.pdbx_seq_one_letter_code
_entity_poly.pdbx_strand_id
1 'polypeptide(L)'
;MAYYFDALNADVVDPDNPEKPSDRGGLQYTIEGQFSPGIFDLGDGNQGPISFKGNGTGMIKATMITDDGRIYIYKYYVVTMQKIFYPTDPNLTGYHPRSDNIACESGVTTSRGTPNSLRQWNFFQPNNPYTIYSEFGNIFNWGIFVDAGGQITDVDDNFPTVKVYNMPDINHPNKEYYAIYDVKTNEITNNQDYLAKGGLLICTYGT
;
A
#
# COMPACT_ATOMS: atom_id res chain seq x y z
N MET A 1 -9.35 12.16 -9.62
CA MET A 1 -8.85 10.78 -9.78
C MET A 1 -8.49 10.29 -8.39
N ALA A 2 -9.00 9.13 -7.95
CA ALA A 2 -8.48 8.53 -6.72
C ALA A 2 -7.12 7.91 -7.06
N TYR A 3 -6.04 8.43 -6.48
CA TYR A 3 -4.68 7.97 -6.72
C TYR A 3 -4.49 6.57 -6.10
N TYR A 4 -3.59 5.77 -6.66
CA TYR A 4 -2.96 4.68 -5.89
C TYR A 4 -2.08 5.39 -4.84
N PHE A 5 -1.45 4.70 -3.90
CA PHE A 5 -0.38 5.35 -3.17
C PHE A 5 0.73 5.72 -4.17
N ASP A 6 0.79 6.97 -4.63
CA ASP A 6 1.92 7.48 -5.40
C ASP A 6 3.23 7.42 -4.56
N ALA A 7 3.11 7.13 -3.26
CA ALA A 7 4.21 6.85 -2.33
C ALA A 7 4.72 5.40 -2.36
N LEU A 8 3.95 4.42 -2.87
CA LEU A 8 4.41 3.02 -2.99
C LEU A 8 5.40 2.93 -4.15
N ASN A 9 6.68 2.91 -3.78
CA ASN A 9 7.80 3.04 -4.68
C ASN A 9 8.73 1.83 -4.59
N ALA A 10 9.11 1.25 -5.72
CA ALA A 10 10.11 0.18 -5.80
C ALA A 10 11.34 0.65 -6.58
N ASP A 11 12.53 0.19 -6.17
CA ASP A 11 13.80 0.49 -6.85
C ASP A 11 14.67 -0.78 -6.94
N VAL A 12 15.64 -0.77 -7.86
CA VAL A 12 16.63 -1.84 -7.95
C VAL A 12 17.63 -1.67 -6.79
N VAL A 13 17.80 -2.75 -6.04
CA VAL A 13 18.80 -2.85 -4.97
C VAL A 13 19.97 -3.69 -5.43
N ASP A 14 21.17 -3.37 -4.96
CA ASP A 14 22.35 -4.21 -5.15
C ASP A 14 22.10 -5.56 -4.43
N PRO A 15 22.17 -6.72 -5.11
CA PRO A 15 21.98 -8.01 -4.45
C PRO A 15 23.01 -8.28 -3.35
N ASP A 16 24.21 -7.70 -3.44
CA ASP A 16 25.25 -7.81 -2.41
C ASP A 16 25.06 -6.77 -1.28
N ASN A 17 24.19 -5.77 -1.49
CA ASN A 17 23.84 -4.76 -0.49
C ASN A 17 22.37 -4.28 -0.60
N PRO A 18 21.40 -5.14 -0.25
CA PRO A 18 19.97 -4.89 -0.50
C PRO A 18 19.37 -3.74 0.31
N GLU A 19 20.08 -3.21 1.31
CA GLU A 19 19.65 -2.07 2.13
C GLU A 19 20.00 -0.71 1.50
N LYS A 20 20.76 -0.70 0.39
CA LYS A 20 21.09 0.52 -0.34
C LYS A 20 20.44 0.50 -1.72
N PRO A 21 19.74 1.58 -2.12
CA PRO A 21 19.40 1.79 -3.52
C PRO A 21 20.68 1.67 -4.35
N SER A 22 20.65 1.00 -5.50
CA SER A 22 21.85 0.94 -6.35
C SER A 22 22.27 2.37 -6.67
N ASP A 23 23.58 2.66 -6.70
CA ASP A 23 24.07 3.92 -7.25
C ASP A 23 23.47 4.03 -8.66
N ARG A 24 22.59 5.02 -8.86
CA ARG A 24 21.68 5.13 -10.03
C ARG A 24 22.38 5.34 -11.38
N GLY A 25 23.70 5.23 -11.41
CA GLY A 25 24.50 5.30 -12.62
C GLY A 25 24.03 4.28 -13.64
N GLY A 26 23.51 4.76 -14.77
CA GLY A 26 23.16 3.90 -15.92
C GLY A 26 21.91 3.04 -15.76
N LEU A 27 21.06 3.26 -14.74
CA LEU A 27 19.79 2.56 -14.57
C LEU A 27 18.68 3.19 -15.44
N GLN A 28 17.96 2.35 -16.19
CA GLN A 28 16.81 2.76 -16.97
C GLN A 28 15.72 1.67 -16.97
N TYR A 29 14.49 2.11 -16.76
CA TYR A 29 13.30 1.26 -16.80
C TYR A 29 12.55 1.41 -18.13
N THR A 30 11.91 0.33 -18.56
CA THR A 30 10.96 0.32 -19.68
C THR A 30 9.82 -0.63 -19.39
N ILE A 31 8.64 -0.38 -19.96
CA ILE A 31 7.48 -1.28 -19.88
C ILE A 31 7.37 -2.06 -21.19
N GLU A 32 7.39 -3.38 -21.10
CA GLU A 32 7.12 -4.30 -22.20
C GLU A 32 5.75 -4.98 -21.96
N GLY A 33 4.87 -4.98 -22.96
CA GLY A 33 3.62 -5.80 -22.93
C GLY A 33 2.65 -5.46 -21.81
N GLN A 34 2.11 -4.24 -21.79
CA GLN A 34 1.12 -3.79 -20.80
C GLN A 34 -0.30 -3.99 -21.31
N PHE A 35 -1.16 -4.64 -20.50
CA PHE A 35 -2.56 -4.88 -20.86
C PHE A 35 -3.48 -3.69 -20.59
N SER A 36 -3.15 -2.82 -19.63
CA SER A 36 -3.87 -1.56 -19.41
C SER A 36 -2.87 -0.39 -19.30
N PRO A 37 -2.98 0.67 -20.11
CA PRO A 37 -2.03 1.78 -20.06
C PRO A 37 -2.07 2.52 -18.71
N GLY A 38 -0.91 3.01 -18.26
CA GLY A 38 -0.80 3.89 -17.09
C GLY A 38 -0.87 3.21 -15.72
N ILE A 39 -0.65 1.89 -15.65
CA ILE A 39 -0.56 1.15 -14.36
C ILE A 39 0.77 1.40 -13.63
N PHE A 40 1.85 1.72 -14.35
CA PHE A 40 3.18 1.93 -13.76
C PHE A 40 3.67 3.34 -14.12
N ASP A 41 4.17 4.06 -13.13
CA ASP A 41 5.09 5.18 -13.30
C ASP A 41 6.51 4.66 -13.21
N LEU A 42 7.41 5.10 -14.07
CA LEU A 42 8.81 4.73 -14.00
C LEU A 42 9.69 5.83 -13.39
N GLY A 43 9.07 6.91 -12.90
CA GLY A 43 9.77 8.07 -12.36
C GLY A 43 10.41 8.94 -13.45
N ASP A 44 11.06 10.01 -13.01
CA ASP A 44 11.68 10.97 -13.90
C ASP A 44 12.76 10.31 -14.76
N GLY A 45 12.71 10.54 -16.08
CA GLY A 45 13.65 9.96 -17.04
C GLY A 45 13.61 8.43 -17.13
N ASN A 46 12.57 7.79 -16.57
CA ASN A 46 12.48 6.34 -16.38
C ASN A 46 13.63 5.77 -15.52
N GLN A 47 14.10 6.52 -14.53
CA GLN A 47 15.20 6.09 -13.64
C GLN A 47 14.71 5.68 -12.24
N GLY A 48 13.40 5.62 -12.07
CA GLY A 48 12.76 5.29 -10.82
C GLY A 48 12.66 6.48 -9.85
N PRO A 49 12.08 6.24 -8.66
CA PRO A 49 11.46 4.98 -8.28
C PRO A 49 10.21 4.66 -9.09
N ILE A 50 9.86 3.37 -9.17
CA ILE A 50 8.67 2.91 -9.88
C ILE A 50 7.46 3.03 -8.96
N SER A 51 6.43 3.76 -9.40
CA SER A 51 5.15 3.84 -8.67
C SER A 51 4.08 2.99 -9.36
N PHE A 52 3.23 2.35 -8.58
CA PHE A 52 2.08 1.61 -9.09
C PHE A 52 0.86 2.53 -9.05
N LYS A 53 0.01 2.56 -10.09
CA LYS A 53 -1.11 3.52 -10.22
C LYS A 53 -2.49 2.87 -10.37
N GLY A 54 -2.55 1.56 -10.56
CA GLY A 54 -3.80 0.85 -10.79
C GLY A 54 -3.63 -0.67 -10.80
N ASN A 55 -4.71 -1.35 -11.19
CA ASN A 55 -4.71 -2.80 -11.35
C ASN A 55 -4.38 -3.19 -12.79
N GLY A 56 -3.70 -4.31 -12.94
CA GLY A 56 -3.45 -4.99 -14.21
C GLY A 56 -2.07 -5.63 -14.25
N THR A 57 -1.63 -5.93 -15.47
CA THR A 57 -0.42 -6.73 -15.70
C THR A 57 0.52 -6.06 -16.68
N GLY A 58 1.82 -6.28 -16.47
CA GLY A 58 2.86 -5.86 -17.40
C GLY A 58 4.24 -6.36 -17.02
N MET A 59 5.20 -6.20 -17.91
CA MET A 59 6.60 -6.54 -17.66
C MET A 59 7.42 -5.27 -17.54
N ILE A 60 8.05 -5.10 -16.39
CA ILE A 60 9.03 -4.03 -16.15
C ILE A 60 10.40 -4.59 -16.49
N LYS A 61 11.11 -3.93 -17.39
CA LYS A 61 12.50 -4.25 -17.72
C LYS A 61 13.39 -3.16 -17.14
N ALA A 62 14.33 -3.57 -16.29
CA ALA A 62 15.39 -2.71 -15.76
C ALA A 62 16.68 -3.02 -16.53
N THR A 63 17.32 -1.98 -17.05
CA THR A 63 18.63 -2.06 -17.70
C THR A 63 19.61 -1.25 -16.88
N MET A 64 20.70 -1.87 -16.43
CA MET A 64 21.75 -1.22 -15.64
C MET A 64 23.06 -1.31 -16.41
N ILE A 65 23.69 -0.16 -16.67
CA ILE A 65 25.00 -0.06 -17.29
C ILE A 65 26.00 0.36 -16.22
N THR A 66 26.93 -0.52 -15.88
CA THR A 66 27.98 -0.23 -14.89
C THR A 66 29.11 0.60 -15.50
N ASP A 67 29.90 1.25 -14.66
CA ASP A 67 31.03 2.11 -15.08
C ASP A 67 32.09 1.35 -15.90
N ASP A 68 32.20 0.03 -15.70
CA ASP A 68 33.09 -0.85 -16.48
C ASP A 68 32.49 -1.33 -17.81
N GLY A 69 31.31 -0.82 -18.18
CA GLY A 69 30.65 -1.08 -19.45
C GLY A 69 29.82 -2.35 -19.51
N ARG A 70 29.68 -3.11 -18.41
CA ARG A 70 28.77 -4.27 -18.37
C ARG A 70 27.31 -3.80 -18.38
N ILE A 71 26.47 -4.60 -19.02
CA ILE A 71 25.04 -4.35 -19.13
C ILE A 71 24.30 -5.50 -18.45
N TYR A 72 23.51 -5.17 -17.45
CA TYR A 72 22.62 -6.10 -16.77
C TYR A 72 21.19 -5.79 -17.16
N ILE A 73 20.43 -6.83 -17.49
CA ILE A 73 19.03 -6.72 -17.88
C ILE A 73 18.20 -7.61 -16.97
N TYR A 74 17.27 -7.00 -16.25
CA TYR A 74 16.33 -7.67 -15.38
C TYR A 74 14.91 -7.51 -15.93
N LYS A 75 14.11 -8.56 -15.83
CA LYS A 75 12.72 -8.56 -16.28
C LYS A 75 11.82 -9.01 -15.13
N TYR A 76 10.85 -8.17 -14.80
CA TYR A 76 9.90 -8.39 -13.71
C TYR A 76 8.50 -8.44 -14.30
N TYR A 77 7.87 -9.61 -14.24
CA TYR A 77 6.45 -9.74 -14.56
C TYR A 77 5.64 -9.34 -13.33
N VAL A 78 4.81 -8.32 -13.46
CA VAL A 78 4.03 -7.75 -12.36
C VAL A 78 2.54 -7.92 -12.62
N VAL A 79 1.82 -8.35 -11.59
CA VAL A 79 0.37 -8.44 -11.54
C VAL A 79 -0.12 -7.65 -10.33
N THR A 80 -0.87 -6.58 -10.57
CA THR A 80 -1.50 -5.77 -9.52
C THR A 80 -2.98 -6.08 -9.48
N MET A 81 -3.43 -6.79 -8.45
CA MET A 81 -4.83 -7.25 -8.34
C MET A 81 -5.70 -6.33 -7.49
N GLN A 82 -5.13 -5.80 -6.42
CA GLN A 82 -5.86 -5.03 -5.43
C GLN A 82 -5.25 -3.64 -5.29
N LYS A 83 -6.12 -2.63 -5.30
CA LYS A 83 -5.74 -1.25 -5.07
C LYS A 83 -6.10 -0.88 -3.65
N ILE A 84 -5.11 -0.42 -2.91
CA ILE A 84 -5.30 0.24 -1.62
C ILE A 84 -5.19 1.76 -1.86
N PHE A 85 -6.05 2.55 -1.22
CA PHE A 85 -6.12 3.99 -1.42
C PHE A 85 -6.72 4.69 -0.19
N TYR A 86 -6.42 5.97 -0.03
CA TYR A 86 -7.10 6.80 0.95
C TYR A 86 -8.49 7.19 0.47
N PRO A 87 -9.50 7.23 1.36
CA PRO A 87 -10.81 7.75 0.99
C PRO A 87 -10.68 9.21 0.53
N THR A 88 -11.56 9.61 -0.41
CA THR A 88 -11.52 10.96 -1.00
C THR A 88 -12.49 11.93 -0.32
N ASP A 89 -13.41 11.42 0.50
CA ASP A 89 -14.31 12.24 1.32
C ASP A 89 -13.53 12.76 2.54
N PRO A 90 -13.42 14.08 2.74
CA PRO A 90 -12.71 14.66 3.88
C PRO A 90 -13.24 14.21 5.25
N ASN A 91 -14.48 13.71 5.35
CA ASN A 91 -15.02 13.18 6.60
C ASN A 91 -14.53 11.76 6.91
N LEU A 92 -13.94 11.09 5.92
CA LEU A 92 -13.42 9.72 6.02
C LEU A 92 -11.89 9.69 6.05
N THR A 93 -11.21 10.80 5.76
CA THR A 93 -9.75 10.86 5.77
C THR A 93 -9.19 10.85 7.19
N GLY A 94 -7.92 10.44 7.33
CA GLY A 94 -7.21 10.48 8.61
C GLY A 94 -7.49 9.30 9.54
N TYR A 95 -7.23 9.52 10.84
CA TYR A 95 -7.33 8.51 11.89
C TYR A 95 -8.73 8.48 12.48
N HIS A 96 -9.27 7.26 12.60
CA HIS A 96 -10.61 7.02 13.16
C HIS A 96 -10.51 5.97 14.28
N PRO A 97 -11.09 6.22 15.47
CA PRO A 97 -11.19 5.21 16.51
C PRO A 97 -12.02 4.00 16.06
N ARG A 98 -11.74 2.84 16.65
CA ARG A 98 -12.47 1.59 16.34
C ARG A 98 -13.96 1.65 16.72
N SER A 99 -14.32 2.54 17.64
CA SER A 99 -15.67 2.67 18.20
C SER A 99 -16.60 3.58 17.38
N ASP A 100 -16.06 4.37 16.45
CA ASP A 100 -16.90 5.16 15.56
C ASP A 100 -17.44 4.31 14.39
N ASN A 101 -18.48 4.85 13.76
CA ASN A 101 -19.13 4.23 12.61
C ASN A 101 -18.49 4.63 11.27
N ILE A 102 -17.29 5.23 11.29
CA ILE A 102 -16.59 5.67 10.09
C ILE A 102 -15.85 4.50 9.47
N ALA A 103 -16.15 4.22 8.20
CA ALA A 103 -15.60 3.11 7.45
C ALA A 103 -15.53 3.46 5.96
N CYS A 104 -14.76 2.68 5.19
CA CYS A 104 -14.65 2.87 3.74
C CYS A 104 -16.00 2.69 3.03
N GLU A 105 -16.83 1.78 3.54
CA GLU A 105 -18.16 1.47 3.04
C GLU A 105 -19.13 2.66 3.18
N SER A 106 -18.82 3.63 4.06
CA SER A 106 -19.56 4.89 4.20
C SER A 106 -19.30 5.87 3.06
N GLY A 107 -18.28 5.61 2.23
CA GLY A 107 -17.90 6.46 1.10
C GLY A 107 -18.81 6.32 -0.13
N VAL A 108 -18.65 7.25 -1.07
CA VAL A 108 -19.42 7.27 -2.31
C VAL A 108 -19.04 6.08 -3.20
N THR A 109 -20.04 5.26 -3.58
CA THR A 109 -19.87 4.22 -4.61
C THR A 109 -19.48 4.86 -5.93
N THR A 110 -18.38 4.37 -6.51
CA THR A 110 -17.86 4.86 -7.80
C THR A 110 -18.14 3.84 -8.91
N SER A 111 -17.77 4.16 -10.15
CA SER A 111 -17.77 3.18 -11.25
C SER A 111 -16.86 1.96 -10.99
N ARG A 112 -15.96 2.04 -10.00
CA ARG A 112 -15.09 0.95 -9.54
C ARG A 112 -15.71 0.11 -8.41
N GLY A 113 -16.93 0.44 -7.98
CA GLY A 113 -17.62 -0.21 -6.88
C GLY A 113 -17.63 0.62 -5.58
N THR A 114 -18.17 0.01 -4.53
CA THR A 114 -18.16 0.55 -3.17
C THR A 114 -16.80 0.30 -2.54
N PRO A 115 -16.13 1.32 -1.98
CA PRO A 115 -14.92 1.12 -1.19
C PRO A 115 -15.21 0.22 0.02
N ASN A 116 -14.29 -0.67 0.34
CA ASN A 116 -14.37 -1.58 1.46
C ASN A 116 -13.18 -1.36 2.39
N SER A 117 -13.42 -1.55 3.68
CA SER A 117 -12.38 -1.50 4.70
C SER A 117 -11.51 -2.75 4.57
N LEU A 118 -10.19 -2.57 4.70
CA LEU A 118 -9.29 -3.71 4.75
C LEU A 118 -9.57 -4.56 5.99
N ARG A 119 -9.35 -5.86 5.87
CA ARG A 119 -9.54 -6.84 6.94
C ARG A 119 -8.19 -7.24 7.52
N GLN A 120 -8.18 -7.73 8.76
CA GLN A 120 -6.93 -8.18 9.39
C GLN A 120 -6.16 -9.19 8.51
N TRP A 121 -6.86 -10.13 7.89
CA TRP A 121 -6.23 -11.13 7.01
C TRP A 121 -5.66 -10.57 5.71
N ASN A 122 -6.05 -9.35 5.30
CA ASN A 122 -5.39 -8.68 4.18
C ASN A 122 -3.95 -8.30 4.54
N PHE A 123 -3.69 -8.00 5.81
CA PHE A 123 -2.35 -7.66 6.28
C PHE A 123 -1.50 -8.90 6.51
N PHE A 124 -2.06 -9.89 7.20
CA PHE A 124 -1.32 -11.11 7.51
C PHE A 124 -2.24 -12.32 7.59
N GLN A 125 -1.87 -13.38 6.88
CA GLN A 125 -2.50 -14.68 6.94
C GLN A 125 -1.44 -15.76 6.68
N PRO A 126 -1.27 -16.74 7.58
CA PRO A 126 -0.32 -17.83 7.36
C PRO A 126 -0.56 -18.53 6.02
N ASN A 127 0.53 -18.75 5.27
CA ASN A 127 0.53 -19.44 3.97
C ASN A 127 -0.19 -18.71 2.81
N ASN A 128 -0.58 -17.44 2.98
CA ASN A 128 -1.11 -16.63 1.88
C ASN A 128 -0.01 -15.67 1.36
N PRO A 129 0.57 -15.91 0.17
CA PRO A 129 1.64 -15.07 -0.36
C PRO A 129 1.16 -13.71 -0.88
N TYR A 130 -0.16 -13.46 -0.91
CA TYR A 130 -0.78 -12.24 -1.45
C TYR A 130 -1.33 -11.33 -0.35
N THR A 131 -0.74 -11.40 0.85
CA THR A 131 -1.04 -10.45 1.94
C THR A 131 -0.13 -9.24 1.84
N ILE A 132 -0.56 -8.10 2.38
CA ILE A 132 0.25 -6.87 2.40
C ILE A 132 1.61 -7.15 3.05
N TYR A 133 1.64 -7.93 4.14
CA TYR A 133 2.91 -8.30 4.77
C TYR A 133 3.78 -9.20 3.89
N SER A 134 3.20 -10.13 3.12
CA SER A 134 3.98 -10.97 2.21
C SER A 134 4.54 -10.19 1.02
N GLU A 135 3.81 -9.19 0.51
CA GLU A 135 4.24 -8.39 -0.64
C GLU A 135 5.22 -7.27 -0.26
N PHE A 136 4.99 -6.62 0.88
CA PHE A 136 5.69 -5.39 1.26
C PHE A 136 6.54 -5.55 2.53
N GLY A 137 6.44 -6.67 3.25
CA GLY A 137 6.94 -6.77 4.61
C GLY A 137 6.21 -5.77 5.51
N ASN A 138 6.97 -4.87 6.15
CA ASN A 138 6.35 -3.78 6.90
C ASN A 138 5.92 -2.64 5.96
N ILE A 139 4.62 -2.51 5.74
CA ILE A 139 4.03 -1.49 4.86
C ILE A 139 4.32 -0.04 5.32
N PHE A 140 4.67 0.19 6.59
CA PHE A 140 5.13 1.49 7.08
C PHE A 140 6.30 2.05 6.25
N ASN A 141 7.22 1.18 5.84
CA ASN A 141 8.42 1.56 5.09
C ASN A 141 8.11 2.00 3.65
N TRP A 142 6.87 1.82 3.20
CA TRP A 142 6.45 2.12 1.84
C TRP A 142 5.63 3.42 1.72
N GLY A 143 5.67 4.28 2.75
CA GLY A 143 5.10 5.62 2.66
C GLY A 143 3.57 5.65 2.67
N ILE A 144 2.90 4.68 3.31
CA ILE A 144 1.43 4.73 3.50
C ILE A 144 1.01 5.64 4.65
N PHE A 145 1.97 6.18 5.41
CA PHE A 145 1.77 7.20 6.44
C PHE A 145 2.55 8.44 6.01
N VAL A 146 2.19 9.02 4.87
CA VAL A 146 2.68 10.33 4.47
C VAL A 146 1.51 11.15 3.94
N ASP A 147 1.59 12.47 4.10
CA ASP A 147 0.63 13.37 3.48
C ASP A 147 0.72 13.25 1.94
N ALA A 148 -0.30 12.63 1.34
CA ALA A 148 -0.41 12.44 -0.10
C ALA A 148 -0.98 13.70 -0.77
N GLY A 149 -0.23 14.81 -0.70
CA GLY A 149 -0.57 16.06 -1.39
C GLY A 149 -1.80 16.77 -0.82
N GLY A 150 -1.93 16.80 0.51
CA GLY A 150 -3.03 17.44 1.24
C GLY A 150 -4.32 16.61 1.30
N GLN A 151 -4.29 15.36 0.85
CA GLN A 151 -5.45 14.46 0.90
C GLN A 151 -5.71 13.92 2.31
N ILE A 152 -4.72 14.00 3.21
CA ILE A 152 -4.84 13.53 4.59
C ILE A 152 -4.31 14.63 5.50
N THR A 153 -5.18 15.16 6.35
CA THR A 153 -4.85 16.31 7.19
C THR A 153 -4.12 15.92 8.48
N ASP A 154 -4.20 14.65 8.89
CA ASP A 154 -3.79 14.20 10.23
C ASP A 154 -3.03 12.86 10.23
N VAL A 155 -2.10 12.67 9.28
CA VAL A 155 -1.17 11.52 9.36
C VAL A 155 -0.23 11.71 10.54
N ASP A 156 -0.06 10.70 11.38
CA ASP A 156 0.91 10.72 12.48
C ASP A 156 1.75 9.43 12.48
N ASP A 157 2.98 9.57 12.00
CA ASP A 157 3.94 8.48 11.85
C ASP A 157 4.36 7.84 13.19
N ASN A 158 4.10 8.52 14.32
CA ASN A 158 4.29 7.95 15.65
C ASN A 158 3.22 6.91 15.99
N PHE A 159 2.10 6.91 15.27
CA PHE A 159 1.00 5.96 15.41
C PHE A 159 0.76 5.24 14.09
N PRO A 160 1.61 4.28 13.71
CA PRO A 160 1.53 3.57 12.44
C PRO A 160 0.41 2.52 12.47
N THR A 161 -0.82 2.96 12.69
CA THR A 161 -1.98 2.11 12.89
C THR A 161 -3.00 2.29 11.78
N VAL A 162 -3.67 1.20 11.44
CA VAL A 162 -4.75 1.16 10.45
C VAL A 162 -6.03 0.66 11.12
N LYS A 163 -7.16 1.30 10.82
CA LYS A 163 -8.47 0.79 11.21
C LYS A 163 -8.87 -0.33 10.24
N VAL A 164 -9.05 -1.54 10.76
CA VAL A 164 -9.38 -2.72 9.95
C VAL A 164 -10.71 -3.32 10.38
N TYR A 165 -11.43 -3.90 9.43
CA TYR A 165 -12.60 -4.71 9.72
C TYR A 165 -12.16 -6.03 10.36
N ASN A 166 -12.66 -6.28 11.56
CA ASN A 166 -12.42 -7.49 12.34
C ASN A 166 -13.74 -8.26 12.40
N MET A 167 -13.82 -9.44 11.75
CA MET A 167 -15.07 -10.20 11.82
C MET A 167 -15.42 -10.48 13.29
N PRO A 168 -16.68 -10.33 13.69
CA PRO A 168 -17.11 -10.78 15.00
C PRO A 168 -16.80 -12.28 15.11
N ASP A 169 -16.12 -12.64 16.19
CA ASP A 169 -16.05 -14.02 16.65
C ASP A 169 -17.49 -14.56 16.72
N ILE A 170 -17.76 -15.69 16.07
CA ILE A 170 -19.09 -16.33 16.04
C ILE A 170 -19.67 -16.52 17.45
N ASN A 171 -18.80 -16.64 18.47
CA ASN A 171 -19.20 -16.81 19.86
C ASN A 171 -19.41 -15.47 20.60
N HIS A 172 -19.05 -14.35 20.00
CA HIS A 172 -19.14 -13.00 20.58
C HIS A 172 -19.67 -11.99 19.55
N PRO A 173 -20.97 -12.08 19.17
CA PRO A 173 -21.59 -11.19 18.17
C PRO A 173 -21.60 -9.70 18.54
N ASN A 174 -21.23 -9.35 19.78
CA ASN A 174 -21.14 -7.97 20.28
C ASN A 174 -19.70 -7.42 20.33
N LYS A 175 -18.70 -8.12 19.76
CA LYS A 175 -17.36 -7.54 19.60
C LYS A 175 -17.38 -6.48 18.50
N GLU A 176 -16.68 -5.37 18.74
CA GLU A 176 -16.54 -4.26 17.81
C GLU A 176 -16.16 -4.78 16.40
N TYR A 177 -16.93 -4.36 15.39
CA TYR A 177 -16.72 -4.74 13.98
C TYR A 177 -15.37 -4.28 13.42
N TYR A 178 -14.71 -3.35 14.13
CA TYR A 178 -13.43 -2.79 13.75
C TYR A 178 -12.40 -2.98 14.86
N ALA A 179 -11.16 -3.09 14.45
CA ALA A 179 -10.01 -3.16 15.32
C ALA A 179 -8.91 -2.24 14.81
N ILE A 180 -7.93 -1.93 15.67
CA ILE A 180 -6.76 -1.15 15.31
C ILE A 180 -5.60 -2.10 15.09
N TYR A 181 -5.08 -2.11 13.87
CA TYR A 181 -3.93 -2.92 13.47
C TYR A 181 -2.67 -2.06 13.52
N ASP A 182 -1.66 -2.47 14.27
CA ASP A 182 -0.34 -1.83 14.28
C ASP A 182 0.53 -2.45 13.19
N VAL A 183 0.90 -1.66 12.19
CA VAL A 183 1.66 -2.18 11.04
C VAL A 183 3.13 -2.46 11.37
N LYS A 184 3.67 -1.90 12.46
CA LYS A 184 5.06 -2.17 12.86
C LYS A 184 5.19 -3.54 13.50
N THR A 185 4.21 -3.92 14.32
CA THR A 185 4.18 -5.22 15.00
C THR A 185 3.42 -6.28 14.22
N ASN A 186 2.64 -5.88 13.21
CA ASN A 186 1.77 -6.73 12.40
C ASN A 186 0.65 -7.42 13.20
N GLU A 187 0.18 -6.77 14.26
CA GLU A 187 -0.82 -7.32 15.18
C GLU A 187 -1.98 -6.35 15.44
N ILE A 188 -3.11 -6.90 15.88
CA ILE A 188 -4.18 -6.10 16.47
C ILE A 188 -3.71 -5.61 17.84
N THR A 189 -3.69 -4.30 18.03
CA THR A 189 -3.21 -3.68 19.27
C THR A 189 -4.31 -3.50 20.30
N ASN A 190 -3.94 -3.67 21.58
CA ASN A 190 -4.76 -3.29 22.73
C ASN A 190 -4.17 -2.12 23.52
N ASN A 191 -3.13 -1.47 22.98
CA ASN A 191 -2.52 -0.29 23.58
C ASN A 191 -3.56 0.84 23.64
N GLN A 192 -3.78 1.39 24.84
CA GLN A 192 -4.84 2.38 25.06
C GLN A 192 -4.63 3.68 24.30
N ASP A 193 -3.39 4.13 24.13
CA ASP A 193 -3.07 5.34 23.36
C ASP A 193 -3.40 5.15 21.87
N TYR A 194 -3.08 3.96 21.34
CA TYR A 194 -3.39 3.61 19.94
C TYR A 194 -4.90 3.44 19.75
N LEU A 195 -5.62 2.89 20.73
CA LEU A 195 -7.07 2.76 20.68
C LEU A 195 -7.78 4.12 20.77
N ALA A 196 -7.26 5.04 21.60
CA ALA A 196 -7.81 6.37 21.77
C ALA A 196 -7.62 7.23 20.51
N LYS A 197 -6.45 7.14 19.87
CA LYS A 197 -6.20 7.84 18.59
C LYS A 197 -6.90 7.16 17.42
N GLY A 198 -6.96 5.83 17.42
CA GLY A 198 -7.53 5.02 16.35
C GLY A 198 -6.49 4.59 15.31
N GLY A 199 -6.96 4.40 14.08
CA GLY A 199 -6.11 4.00 12.96
C GLY A 199 -6.49 4.74 11.70
N LEU A 200 -5.49 4.95 10.84
CA LEU A 200 -5.65 5.54 9.53
C LEU A 200 -6.65 4.70 8.72
N LEU A 201 -7.67 5.35 8.14
CA LEU A 201 -8.61 4.66 7.28
C LEU A 201 -8.04 4.55 5.86
N ILE A 202 -7.76 3.31 5.45
CA ILE A 202 -7.35 2.97 4.10
C ILE A 202 -8.30 1.95 3.49
N CYS A 203 -8.65 2.19 2.24
CA CYS A 203 -9.73 1.53 1.53
C CYS A 203 -9.21 0.68 0.39
N THR A 204 -10.00 -0.31 0.01
CA THR A 204 -9.84 -1.08 -1.22
C THR A 204 -11.15 -1.12 -1.98
N TYR A 205 -11.13 -1.47 -3.26
CA TYR A 205 -12.36 -1.96 -3.91
C TYR A 205 -12.49 -3.46 -3.64
N GLY A 206 -13.74 -3.94 -3.59
CA GLY A 206 -14.01 -5.37 -3.47
C GLY A 206 -13.45 -6.15 -4.65
N THR A 207 -12.99 -7.37 -4.38
CA THR A 207 -12.72 -8.40 -5.39
C THR A 207 -14.00 -9.12 -5.77
#